data_AF-A0A7C3LFZ6-F1
#
_entry.id   AF-A0A7C3LFZ6-F1
#
_cell.length_a   1.000
_cell.length_b   1.000
_cell.length_c   1.000
_cell.angle_alpha   90.00
_cell.angle_beta   90.00
_cell.angle_gamma   90.00
#
_symmetry.space_group_name_H-M   'P 1'
#
loop_
_entity.id
_entity.type
_entity.pdbx_description
1 polymer ?
#
loop_
_entity_poly.entity_id
_entity_poly.type
_entity_poly.pdbx_seq_one_letter_code
_entity_poly.pdbx_strand_id
1 'polypeptide(L)'
;MLQTTWSKWYFAPPPGQRPTHLHIRADGRANQWYPLLFRDYLRAHPRSAAAYAALKYRLAEYHGRTNNHTPYVTIKDPVCDIIISAAEDWAATGWQPGPSDA
;
A
#
# COMPACT_ATOMS: atom_id res chain seq x y z
N MET A 1 -22.74 15.28 -3.34
CA MET A 1 -22.35 13.95 -2.83
C MET A 1 -21.26 14.15 -1.80
N LEU A 2 -21.48 13.76 -0.53
CA LEU A 2 -20.44 13.81 0.49
C LEU A 2 -19.38 12.75 0.14
N GLN A 3 -18.16 13.19 -0.20
CA GLN A 3 -17.07 12.26 -0.44
C GLN A 3 -16.58 11.72 0.90
N THR A 4 -16.43 10.40 0.99
CA THR A 4 -15.83 9.77 2.16
C THR A 4 -14.34 10.12 2.26
N THR A 5 -13.75 9.98 3.45
CA THR A 5 -12.29 10.06 3.67
C THR A 5 -11.51 9.04 2.84
N TRP A 6 -12.20 8.07 2.23
CA TRP A 6 -11.65 6.99 1.41
C TRP A 6 -11.83 7.17 -0.10
N SER A 7 -12.59 8.16 -0.53
CA SER A 7 -12.81 8.44 -1.95
C SER A 7 -11.51 8.91 -2.64
N LYS A 8 -11.19 8.32 -3.80
CA LYS A 8 -10.00 8.63 -4.60
C LYS A 8 -10.30 8.47 -6.09
N TRP A 9 -9.47 9.09 -6.92
CA TRP A 9 -9.43 8.78 -8.36
C TRP A 9 -8.31 7.77 -8.63
N TYR A 10 -8.56 6.88 -9.57
CA TYR A 10 -7.59 5.86 -9.98
C TYR A 10 -7.46 5.87 -11.49
N PHE A 11 -6.22 5.84 -11.97
CA PHE A 11 -5.90 5.78 -13.40
C PHE A 11 -4.90 4.66 -13.65
N ALA A 12 -5.14 3.93 -14.74
CA ALA A 12 -4.19 3.01 -15.35
C ALA A 12 -3.54 3.69 -16.57
N PRO A 13 -2.32 3.29 -16.97
CA PRO A 13 -1.66 3.86 -18.13
C PRO A 13 -2.40 3.49 -19.43
N PRO A 14 -2.21 4.28 -20.50
CA PRO A 14 -2.61 3.89 -21.85
C PRO A 14 -1.97 2.55 -22.28
N PRO A 15 -2.61 1.79 -23.19
CA PRO A 15 -2.03 0.58 -23.76
C PRO A 15 -0.63 0.83 -24.34
N GLY A 16 0.28 -0.14 -24.13
CA GLY A 16 1.65 -0.08 -24.64
C GLY A 16 2.63 0.72 -23.75
N GLN A 17 2.16 1.40 -22.70
CA GLN A 17 3.04 2.05 -21.72
C GLN A 17 3.36 1.12 -20.53
N ARG A 18 4.37 1.52 -19.73
CA ARG A 18 4.75 0.80 -18.51
C ARG A 18 3.56 0.68 -17.55
N PRO A 19 3.21 -0.52 -17.06
CA PRO A 19 2.16 -0.70 -16.05
C PRO A 19 2.39 0.20 -14.83
N THR A 20 1.40 1.03 -14.51
CA THR A 20 1.46 2.02 -13.42
C THR A 20 0.09 2.14 -12.76
N HIS A 21 0.06 2.23 -11.43
CA HIS A 21 -1.16 2.53 -10.69
C HIS A 21 -1.10 3.98 -10.20
N LEU A 22 -1.85 4.89 -10.81
CA LEU A 22 -1.91 6.28 -10.38
C LEU A 22 -3.12 6.48 -9.45
N HIS A 23 -2.85 6.87 -8.21
CA HIS A 23 -3.87 7.16 -7.21
C HIS A 23 -3.86 8.65 -6.88
N ILE A 24 -4.94 9.37 -7.19
CA ILE A 24 -5.13 10.78 -6.81
C ILE A 24 -6.03 10.84 -5.59
N ARG A 25 -5.55 11.48 -4.53
CA ARG A 25 -6.22 11.58 -3.24
C ARG A 25 -6.18 13.02 -2.76
N ALA A 26 -7.21 13.44 -2.03
CA ALA A 26 -7.20 14.77 -1.43
C ALA A 26 -6.24 14.81 -0.25
N ASP A 27 -5.54 15.92 -0.10
CA ASP A 27 -4.60 16.15 0.99
C ASP A 27 -5.29 16.07 2.37
N GLY A 28 -4.56 15.57 3.36
CA GLY A 28 -5.05 15.41 4.74
C GLY A 28 -6.08 14.29 4.96
N ARG A 29 -6.52 13.55 3.93
CA ARG A 29 -7.50 12.46 4.10
C ARG A 29 -6.84 11.14 4.55
N ALA A 30 -7.59 10.33 5.29
CA ALA A 30 -7.13 9.01 5.76
C ALA A 30 -6.53 8.14 4.63
N ASN A 31 -7.15 8.14 3.45
CA ASN A 31 -6.63 7.38 2.31
C ASN A 31 -5.33 7.93 1.72
N GLN A 32 -5.01 9.22 1.92
CA GLN A 32 -3.75 9.86 1.54
C GLN A 32 -2.67 9.60 2.59
N TRP A 33 -3.04 9.61 3.87
CA TRP A 33 -2.16 9.27 4.99
C TRP A 33 -1.67 7.82 4.93
N TYR A 34 -2.60 6.87 4.75
CA TYR A 34 -2.34 5.43 4.74
C TYR A 34 -1.10 5.01 3.90
N PRO A 35 -1.00 5.33 2.58
CA PRO A 35 0.11 4.86 1.77
C PRO A 35 1.45 5.50 2.16
N LEU A 36 1.45 6.73 2.70
CA LEU A 36 2.66 7.39 3.16
C LEU A 36 3.16 6.74 4.45
N LEU A 37 2.27 6.56 5.42
CA LEU A 37 2.58 5.89 6.68
C LEU A 37 3.08 4.45 6.45
N PHE A 38 2.36 3.68 5.62
CA PHE A 38 2.74 2.31 5.29
C PHE A 38 4.15 2.23 4.67
N ARG A 39 4.47 3.14 3.73
CA ARG A 39 5.79 3.24 3.10
C ARG A 39 6.87 3.54 4.12
N ASP A 40 6.67 4.57 4.93
CA ASP A 40 7.67 5.07 5.86
C ASP A 40 7.91 4.08 7.00
N TYR A 41 6.86 3.44 7.49
CA TYR A 41 6.96 2.35 8.46
C TYR A 41 7.83 1.22 7.93
N LEU A 42 7.59 0.73 6.71
CA LEU A 42 8.39 -0.35 6.13
C LEU A 42 9.85 0.05 5.87
N ARG A 43 10.12 1.33 5.56
CA ARG A 43 11.49 1.85 5.45
C ARG A 43 12.20 1.86 6.80
N ALA A 44 11.51 2.23 7.88
CA ALA A 44 12.06 2.26 9.23
C ALA A 44 12.18 0.86 9.88
N HIS A 45 11.40 -0.12 9.43
CA HIS A 45 11.31 -1.46 10.02
C HIS A 45 11.73 -2.56 9.04
N PRO A 46 13.05 -2.76 8.81
CA PRO A 46 13.56 -3.67 7.78
C PRO A 46 13.13 -5.13 7.98
N ARG A 47 12.88 -5.56 9.22
CA ARG A 47 12.34 -6.90 9.51
C ARG A 47 10.91 -7.07 9.01
N SER A 48 10.04 -6.08 9.23
CA SER A 48 8.67 -6.08 8.71
C SER A 48 8.66 -6.04 7.18
N ALA A 49 9.54 -5.23 6.58
CA ALA A 49 9.71 -5.19 5.13
C ALA A 49 10.18 -6.53 4.54
N ALA A 50 11.15 -7.19 5.17
CA ALA A 50 11.64 -8.51 4.74
C ALA A 50 10.54 -9.58 4.82
N ALA A 51 9.76 -9.61 5.92
CA ALA A 51 8.63 -10.52 6.06
C ALA A 51 7.55 -10.27 4.98
N TYR A 52 7.21 -9.01 4.74
CA TYR A 52 6.24 -8.65 3.69
C TYR A 52 6.75 -9.00 2.29
N ALA A 53 8.04 -8.82 2.01
CA ALA A 53 8.66 -9.25 0.76
C ALA A 53 8.58 -10.77 0.58
N ALA A 54 8.95 -11.54 1.61
CA ALA A 54 8.88 -13.00 1.59
C ALA A 54 7.45 -13.50 1.29
N LEU A 55 6.44 -12.91 1.93
CA LEU A 55 5.03 -13.20 1.63
C LEU A 55 4.71 -12.95 0.15
N LYS A 56 5.05 -11.76 -0.38
CA LYS A 56 4.75 -11.41 -1.79
C LYS A 56 5.42 -12.38 -2.76
N TYR A 57 6.65 -12.81 -2.49
CA TYR A 57 7.33 -13.80 -3.32
C TYR A 57 6.61 -15.16 -3.29
N ARG A 58 6.18 -15.64 -2.12
CA ARG A 58 5.40 -16.88 -2.01
C ARG A 58 4.06 -16.78 -2.72
N LEU A 59 3.34 -15.66 -2.57
CA LEU A 59 2.08 -15.45 -3.27
C LEU A 59 2.27 -15.41 -4.80
N ALA A 60 3.35 -14.80 -5.28
CA ALA A 60 3.68 -14.80 -6.70
C ALA A 60 4.06 -16.20 -7.20
N GLU A 61 4.79 -16.99 -6.41
CA GLU A 61 5.14 -18.38 -6.71
C GLU A 61 3.88 -19.26 -6.88
N TYR A 62 2.93 -19.15 -5.95
CA TYR A 62 1.72 -20.01 -5.93
C TYR A 62 0.57 -19.50 -6.81
N HIS A 63 0.44 -18.18 -7.01
CA HIS A 63 -0.73 -17.59 -7.69
C HIS A 63 -0.39 -16.69 -8.90
N GLY A 64 0.88 -16.33 -9.09
CA GLY A 64 1.31 -15.36 -10.11
C GLY A 64 1.33 -15.88 -11.55
N ARG A 65 1.19 -17.19 -11.77
CA ARG A 65 1.12 -17.79 -13.12
C ARG A 65 -0.28 -17.83 -13.72
N THR A 66 -1.29 -17.43 -12.94
CA THR A 66 -2.68 -17.43 -13.38
C THR A 66 -3.07 -16.02 -13.80
N ASN A 67 -3.94 -15.88 -14.81
CA ASN A 67 -4.58 -14.58 -15.10
C ASN A 67 -5.53 -14.12 -13.98
N ASN A 68 -5.67 -14.91 -12.91
CA ASN A 68 -6.51 -14.61 -11.76
C ASN A 68 -5.67 -14.05 -10.59
N HIS A 69 -5.72 -12.74 -10.41
CA HIS A 69 -5.01 -12.06 -9.33
C HIS A 69 -5.76 -12.12 -7.99
N THR A 70 -6.98 -12.63 -7.96
CA THR A 70 -7.85 -12.63 -6.76
C THR A 70 -7.17 -13.29 -5.56
N PRO A 71 -6.59 -14.51 -5.64
CA PRO A 71 -5.96 -15.14 -4.48
C PRO A 71 -4.78 -14.32 -3.94
N TYR A 72 -3.96 -13.76 -4.82
CA TYR A 72 -2.85 -12.88 -4.42
C TYR A 72 -3.35 -11.66 -3.64
N VAL A 73 -4.41 -11.00 -4.13
CA VAL A 73 -4.96 -9.81 -3.48
C VAL A 73 -5.62 -10.18 -2.15
N THR A 74 -6.51 -11.17 -2.15
CA THR A 74 -7.30 -11.58 -0.98
C THR A 74 -6.43 -12.07 0.18
N ILE A 75 -5.36 -12.83 -0.08
CA ILE A 75 -4.48 -13.33 0.99
C ILE A 75 -3.57 -12.20 1.52
N LYS A 76 -3.13 -11.29 0.65
CA LYS A 76 -2.24 -10.19 1.02
C LYS A 76 -2.96 -9.11 1.83
N ASP A 77 -4.25 -8.88 1.57
CA ASP A 77 -5.04 -7.80 2.18
C ASP A 77 -4.98 -7.77 3.73
N PRO A 78 -5.31 -8.87 4.46
CA PRO A 78 -5.22 -8.86 5.92
C PRO A 78 -3.79 -8.68 6.46
N VAL A 79 -2.76 -8.99 5.67
CA VAL A 79 -1.37 -8.71 6.07
C VAL A 79 -1.07 -7.21 5.96
N CYS A 80 -1.65 -6.51 4.98
CA CYS A 80 -1.59 -5.05 4.94
C CYS A 80 -2.28 -4.43 6.17
N ASP A 81 -3.38 -5.01 6.64
CA ASP A 81 -4.09 -4.56 7.86
C ASP A 81 -3.24 -4.72 9.12
N ILE A 82 -2.53 -5.85 9.25
CA ILE A 82 -1.59 -6.05 10.37
C ILE A 82 -0.44 -5.03 10.31
N ILE A 83 0.12 -4.81 9.11
CA ILE A 83 1.22 -3.86 8.94
C ILE A 83 0.77 -2.43 9.22
N ILE A 84 -0.41 -2.00 8.74
CA ILE A 84 -0.88 -0.63 9.00
C ILE A 84 -1.20 -0.44 10.48
N SER A 85 -1.76 -1.43 11.17
CA SER A 85 -2.01 -1.34 12.61
C SER A 85 -0.70 -1.12 13.37
N ALA A 86 0.35 -1.89 13.07
CA ALA A 86 1.67 -1.67 13.66
C ALA A 86 2.30 -0.32 13.26
N ALA A 87 1.98 0.16 12.06
CA ALA A 87 2.44 1.46 11.59
C ALA A 87 1.73 2.63 12.31
N GLU A 88 0.45 2.50 12.63
CA GLU A 88 -0.31 3.48 13.42
C GLU A 88 0.23 3.58 14.85
N ASP A 89 0.56 2.45 15.48
CA ASP A 89 1.22 2.41 16.80
C ASP A 89 2.58 3.11 16.75
N TRP A 90 3.37 2.85 15.70
CA TRP A 90 4.63 3.56 15.48
C TRP A 90 4.41 5.05 15.20
N ALA A 91 3.36 5.41 14.46
CA ALA A 91 3.08 6.81 14.15
C ALA A 91 2.76 7.64 15.39
N ALA A 92 2.10 7.03 16.38
CA ALA A 92 1.82 7.65 17.67
C ALA A 92 3.09 8.06 18.43
N THR A 93 4.28 7.54 18.08
CA THR A 93 5.56 7.97 18.65
C THR A 93 6.13 9.24 18.03
N GLY A 94 5.40 9.88 17.10
CA GLY A 94 5.77 11.17 16.52
C GLY A 94 6.11 11.16 15.03
N TRP A 95 5.65 10.17 14.27
CA TRP A 95 5.80 10.22 12.81
C TRP A 95 4.94 11.36 12.21
N GLN A 96 5.48 11.98 11.17
CA GLN A 96 4.77 12.93 10.31
C GLN A 96 5.18 12.67 8.85
N PRO A 97 4.30 12.93 7.85
CA PRO A 97 4.66 12.84 6.46
C PRO A 97 5.88 13.71 6.14
N GLY A 98 6.94 13.08 5.60
CA GLY A 98 8.12 13.79 5.12
C GLY A 98 7.90 14.47 3.75
N PRO A 99 8.95 15.09 3.18
CA PRO A 99 8.88 15.62 1.82
C PRO A 99 8.57 14.54 0.80
N SER A 100 8.13 14.97 -0.39
CA SER A 100 7.90 14.09 -1.53
C SER A 100 9.18 13.32 -1.91
N ASP A 101 9.01 12.05 -2.32
CA ASP A 101 10.09 11.24 -2.92
C ASP A 101 10.29 11.55 -4.43
N ALA A 102 9.40 12.36 -5.02
CA ALA A 102 9.40 12.76 -6.43
C ALA A 102 10.25 14.01 -6.70
#